data_AF-A0A843GAN7-F1
#
_entry.id   AF-A0A843GAN7-F1
#
_cell.length_a   1.000
_cell.length_b   1.000
_cell.length_c   1.000
_cell.angle_alpha   90.00
_cell.angle_beta   90.00
_cell.angle_gamma   90.00
#
_symmetry.space_group_name_H-M   'P 1'
#
loop_
_entity.id
_entity.type
_entity.pdbx_description
1 polymer ?
#
loop_
_entity_poly.entity_id
_entity_poly.type
_entity_poly.pdbx_seq_one_letter_code
_entity_poly.pdbx_strand_id
1 'polypeptide(L)'
;MTSRREEHESYLEKILSNSLSSANPSKEAYERGRLDSLTYFNNLKFGLMHKYKDWDFLDIEGSKVIENVYGETLKITRREKIDFSLENKNKSIKEHLASNLKLMPGIGFQTEMKLKENGYNTFYDLLNHPTYARNAERMIEKIEKDCFIKEFNLLKHLNKYPNSRNSTLRALSSLDPFNLKFMDIETLGLSNAAIILLGIAEIKGNYIESNQYLLRKKEEEPALIESYLSHIDEASVHVTYNGAKFDIPFIKNRARLYRIDCDLEQTHFDLIYPARNLWKDKLPN
;
A
#
# COMPACT_ATOMS: atom_id res chain seq x y z
N MET A 1 -26.52 -23.40 31.95
CA MET A 1 -25.57 -23.48 30.81
C MET A 1 -26.42 -23.41 29.56
N THR A 2 -26.55 -22.22 28.99
CA THR A 2 -27.23 -21.96 27.71
C THR A 2 -26.56 -22.81 26.63
N SER A 3 -27.35 -23.44 25.78
CA SER A 3 -26.84 -24.32 24.74
C SER A 3 -26.12 -23.47 23.68
N ARG A 4 -25.03 -23.98 23.07
CA ARG A 4 -24.32 -23.31 21.96
C ARG A 4 -25.25 -22.88 20.82
N ARG A 5 -26.41 -23.53 20.68
CA ARG A 5 -27.45 -23.18 19.71
C ARG A 5 -28.19 -21.90 20.10
N GLU A 6 -28.50 -21.70 21.37
CA GLU A 6 -29.19 -20.49 21.87
C GLU A 6 -28.28 -19.26 21.79
N GLU A 7 -26.98 -19.43 22.03
CA GLU A 7 -25.98 -18.36 21.81
C GLU A 7 -25.84 -18.00 20.32
N HIS A 8 -25.90 -18.99 19.43
CA HIS A 8 -25.84 -18.79 17.99
C HIS A 8 -27.11 -18.13 17.44
N GLU A 9 -28.29 -18.57 17.90
CA GLU A 9 -29.58 -17.98 17.53
C GLU A 9 -29.68 -16.53 18.02
N SER A 10 -29.26 -16.23 19.26
CA SER A 10 -29.22 -14.86 19.79
C SER A 10 -28.25 -13.94 19.02
N TYR A 11 -27.10 -14.49 18.58
CA TYR A 11 -26.15 -13.76 17.74
C TYR A 11 -26.73 -13.46 16.34
N LEU A 12 -27.41 -14.44 15.72
CA LEU A 12 -28.08 -14.24 14.43
C LEU A 12 -29.21 -13.23 14.53
N GLU A 13 -30.06 -13.28 15.57
CA GLU A 13 -31.11 -12.29 15.79
C GLU A 13 -30.54 -10.87 15.94
N LYS A 14 -29.41 -10.71 16.65
CA LYS A 14 -28.72 -9.42 16.81
C LYS A 14 -28.12 -8.88 15.50
N ILE A 15 -27.65 -9.75 14.61
CA ILE A 15 -27.16 -9.36 13.28
C ILE A 15 -28.34 -8.99 12.37
N LEU A 16 -29.37 -9.83 12.33
CA LEU A 16 -30.51 -9.68 11.43
C LEU A 16 -31.39 -8.48 11.82
N SER A 17 -31.51 -8.15 13.11
CA SER A 17 -32.21 -6.94 13.59
C SER A 17 -31.53 -5.63 13.16
N ASN A 18 -30.25 -5.67 12.77
CA ASN A 18 -29.52 -4.52 12.22
C ASN A 18 -29.43 -4.56 10.68
N SER A 19 -30.14 -5.49 10.03
CA SER A 19 -30.25 -5.56 8.57
C SER A 19 -31.35 -4.61 8.06
N LEU A 20 -31.13 -4.08 6.85
CA LEU A 20 -32.16 -3.37 6.07
C LEU A 20 -33.40 -4.21 5.78
N SER A 21 -33.27 -5.53 5.78
CA SER A 21 -34.36 -6.48 5.54
C SER A 21 -35.16 -6.85 6.79
N SER A 22 -34.86 -6.25 7.95
CA SER A 22 -35.61 -6.51 9.18
C SER A 22 -36.99 -5.86 9.13
N ALA A 23 -37.94 -6.37 9.94
CA ALA A 23 -39.30 -5.82 9.99
C ALA A 23 -39.35 -4.36 10.46
N ASN A 24 -38.30 -3.87 11.13
CA ASN A 24 -38.20 -2.48 11.61
C ASN A 24 -36.72 -2.02 11.67
N PRO A 25 -36.08 -1.70 10.52
CA PRO A 25 -34.66 -1.39 10.47
C PRO A 25 -34.32 -0.12 11.26
N SER A 26 -33.17 -0.13 11.95
CA SER A 26 -32.68 1.04 12.67
C SER A 26 -32.37 2.19 11.70
N LYS A 27 -32.38 3.45 12.19
CA LYS A 27 -31.98 4.62 11.38
C LYS A 27 -30.57 4.47 10.79
N GLU A 28 -29.67 3.84 11.53
CA GLU A 28 -28.32 3.53 11.07
C GLU A 28 -28.30 2.48 9.95
N ALA A 29 -29.17 1.47 10.01
CA ALA A 29 -29.33 0.49 8.93
C ALA A 29 -29.91 1.15 7.67
N TYR A 30 -30.88 2.06 7.83
CA TYR A 30 -31.41 2.87 6.73
C TYR A 30 -30.35 3.77 6.10
N GLU A 31 -29.53 4.48 6.88
CA GLU A 31 -28.46 5.32 6.33
C GLU A 31 -27.39 4.51 5.62
N ARG A 32 -27.00 3.34 6.16
CA ARG A 32 -26.07 2.43 5.45
C ARG A 32 -26.65 1.95 4.12
N GLY A 33 -27.90 1.47 4.11
CA GLY A 33 -28.53 1.02 2.87
C GLY A 33 -28.86 2.13 1.90
N ARG A 34 -29.06 3.36 2.38
CA ARG A 34 -29.19 4.54 1.54
C ARG A 34 -27.88 4.82 0.81
N LEU A 35 -26.73 4.76 1.49
CA LEU A 35 -25.41 4.97 0.88
C LEU A 35 -25.08 3.92 -0.19
N ASP A 36 -25.63 2.71 -0.06
CA ASP A 36 -25.48 1.63 -1.04
C ASP A 36 -26.63 1.55 -2.07
N SER A 37 -27.58 2.49 -2.03
CA SER A 37 -28.74 2.49 -2.93
C SER A 37 -28.44 3.11 -4.29
N LEU A 38 -29.03 2.54 -5.35
CA LEU A 38 -28.97 3.10 -6.70
C LEU A 38 -29.42 4.57 -6.75
N THR A 39 -30.43 4.92 -5.94
CA THR A 39 -30.94 6.29 -5.83
C THR A 39 -29.89 7.26 -5.31
N TYR A 40 -29.11 6.87 -4.29
CA TYR A 40 -28.02 7.70 -3.77
C TYR A 40 -26.93 7.93 -4.82
N PHE A 41 -26.48 6.87 -5.50
CA PHE A 41 -25.48 6.99 -6.55
C PHE A 41 -25.96 7.85 -7.72
N ASN A 42 -27.23 7.72 -8.11
CA ASN A 42 -27.83 8.57 -9.14
C ASN A 42 -27.87 10.04 -8.69
N ASN A 43 -28.30 10.32 -7.47
CA ASN A 43 -28.33 11.68 -6.94
C ASN A 43 -26.93 12.29 -6.85
N LEU A 44 -25.93 11.52 -6.41
CA LEU A 44 -24.53 11.94 -6.39
C LEU A 44 -24.03 12.25 -7.81
N LYS A 45 -24.29 11.36 -8.76
CA LYS A 45 -23.93 11.55 -10.17
C LYS A 45 -24.56 12.82 -10.74
N PHE A 46 -25.87 13.00 -10.62
CA PHE A 46 -26.54 14.19 -11.13
C PHE A 46 -26.08 15.46 -10.42
N GLY A 47 -25.85 15.40 -9.11
CA GLY A 47 -25.29 16.51 -8.34
C GLY A 47 -23.91 16.93 -8.83
N LEU A 48 -23.01 15.97 -9.09
CA LEU A 48 -21.69 16.22 -9.66
C LEU A 48 -21.78 16.79 -11.09
N MET A 49 -22.63 16.20 -11.94
CA MET A 49 -22.85 16.68 -13.31
C MET A 49 -23.38 18.12 -13.34
N HIS A 50 -24.31 18.46 -12.44
CA HIS A 50 -24.83 19.83 -12.35
C HIS A 50 -23.77 20.80 -11.81
N LYS A 51 -23.04 20.39 -10.76
CA LYS A 51 -22.01 21.24 -10.13
C LYS A 51 -20.89 21.61 -11.10
N TYR A 52 -20.48 20.69 -11.97
CA TYR A 52 -19.35 20.85 -12.89
C TYR A 52 -19.77 20.94 -14.36
N LYS A 53 -21.04 21.30 -14.64
CA LYS A 53 -21.62 21.28 -15.98
C LYS A 53 -20.82 22.09 -17.00
N ASP A 54 -20.33 23.25 -16.58
CA ASP A 54 -19.64 24.22 -17.43
C ASP A 54 -18.13 24.27 -17.14
N TRP A 55 -17.60 23.26 -16.43
CA TRP A 55 -16.18 23.15 -16.13
C TRP A 55 -15.46 22.31 -17.19
N ASP A 56 -14.32 22.80 -17.64
CA ASP A 56 -13.27 21.99 -18.27
C ASP A 56 -12.37 21.37 -17.17
N PHE A 57 -11.62 20.32 -17.52
CA PHE A 57 -10.60 19.78 -16.63
C PHE A 57 -9.53 20.81 -16.25
N LEU A 58 -9.28 21.81 -17.10
CA LEU A 58 -8.37 22.92 -16.78
C LEU A 58 -8.91 23.88 -15.72
N ASP A 59 -10.22 23.91 -15.47
CA ASP A 59 -10.82 24.72 -14.41
C ASP A 59 -10.62 24.10 -13.02
N ILE A 60 -10.28 22.80 -12.97
CA ILE A 60 -9.87 22.15 -11.74
C ILE A 60 -8.56 22.79 -11.30
N GLU A 61 -8.51 23.30 -10.06
CA GLU A 61 -7.31 23.89 -9.48
C GLU A 61 -6.10 22.96 -9.71
N GLY A 62 -4.90 23.51 -9.90
CA GLY A 62 -3.67 22.72 -10.08
C GLY A 62 -3.59 21.89 -11.37
N SER A 63 -4.61 21.92 -12.24
CA SER A 63 -4.56 21.34 -13.57
C SER A 63 -3.66 22.15 -14.50
N LYS A 64 -2.87 21.44 -15.30
CA LYS A 64 -2.08 21.99 -16.39
C LYS A 64 -1.83 20.93 -17.46
N VAL A 65 -1.75 21.36 -18.72
CA VAL A 65 -1.21 20.51 -19.78
C VAL A 65 0.31 20.52 -19.68
N ILE A 66 0.92 19.34 -19.73
CA ILE A 66 2.37 19.18 -19.84
C ILE A 66 2.69 18.38 -21.10
N GLU A 67 3.89 18.56 -21.61
CA GLU A 67 4.39 17.86 -22.79
C GLU A 67 5.70 17.13 -22.45
N ASN A 68 5.87 15.94 -23.01
CA ASN A 68 7.11 15.17 -22.96
C ASN A 68 7.39 14.54 -24.33
N VAL A 69 8.39 13.65 -24.40
CA VAL A 69 8.83 13.02 -25.65
C VAL A 69 7.75 12.20 -26.37
N TYR A 70 6.67 11.84 -25.68
CA TYR A 70 5.54 11.10 -26.22
C TYR A 70 4.29 11.95 -26.46
N GLY A 71 4.36 13.27 -26.27
CA GLY A 71 3.29 14.23 -26.50
C GLY A 71 2.72 14.85 -25.23
N GLU A 72 1.47 15.29 -25.29
CA GLU A 72 0.81 16.01 -24.20
C GLU A 72 0.02 15.09 -23.26
N THR A 73 -0.06 15.47 -21.98
CA THR A 73 -0.99 14.88 -21.01
C THR A 73 -1.47 15.94 -20.02
N LEU A 74 -2.65 15.73 -19.41
CA LEU A 74 -3.13 16.60 -18.34
C LEU A 74 -2.56 16.16 -17.00
N LYS A 75 -1.90 17.08 -16.30
CA LYS A 75 -1.40 16.90 -14.94
C LYS A 75 -2.19 17.75 -13.95
N ILE A 76 -2.66 17.15 -12.87
CA ILE A 76 -3.33 17.83 -11.75
C ILE A 76 -2.42 17.70 -10.52
N THR A 77 -1.95 18.83 -10.00
CA THR A 77 -1.08 18.86 -8.82
C THR A 77 -1.82 19.39 -7.58
N ARG A 78 -1.69 18.71 -6.45
CA ARG A 78 -2.14 19.16 -5.13
C ARG A 78 -0.99 19.10 -4.14
N ARG A 79 -1.01 19.98 -3.14
CA ARG A 79 -0.05 19.99 -2.05
C ARG A 79 -0.80 20.09 -0.74
N GLU A 80 -0.57 19.14 0.13
CA GLU A 80 -1.14 19.12 1.47
C GLU A 80 -0.02 19.22 2.49
N LYS A 81 -0.14 20.15 3.43
CA LYS A 81 0.87 20.29 4.49
C LYS A 81 0.81 19.07 5.39
N ILE A 82 1.98 18.55 5.73
CA ILE A 82 2.11 17.51 6.72
C ILE A 82 1.95 18.15 8.10
N ASP A 83 0.94 17.72 8.85
CA ASP A 83 0.64 18.14 10.22
C ASP A 83 1.07 17.09 11.27
N PHE A 84 1.74 16.03 10.83
CA PHE A 84 2.32 15.00 11.68
C PHE A 84 3.85 14.99 11.60
N SER A 85 4.52 14.67 12.70
CA SER A 85 5.96 14.41 12.67
C SER A 85 6.22 12.95 12.33
N LEU A 86 7.00 12.69 11.28
CA LEU A 86 7.62 11.39 11.09
C LEU A 86 8.73 11.27 12.14
N GLU A 87 8.53 10.43 13.14
CA GLU A 87 9.59 10.15 14.11
C GLU A 87 10.77 9.49 13.39
N ASN A 88 11.96 10.10 13.48
CA ASN A 88 13.18 9.48 12.96
C ASN A 88 13.62 8.35 13.92
N LYS A 89 12.99 7.18 13.78
CA LYS A 89 13.24 5.97 14.59
C LYS A 89 14.26 5.02 13.97
N ASN A 90 15.09 5.48 13.03
CA ASN A 90 16.04 4.64 12.30
C ASN A 90 16.91 3.75 13.20
N LYS A 91 17.40 4.30 14.33
CA LYS A 91 18.19 3.52 15.31
C LYS A 91 17.37 2.42 16.01
N SER A 92 16.16 2.75 16.45
CA SER A 92 15.23 1.82 17.10
C SER A 92 14.80 0.67 16.18
N ILE A 93 14.71 0.92 14.87
CA ILE A 93 14.26 -0.09 13.91
C ILE A 93 15.37 -1.08 13.58
N LYS A 94 16.62 -0.63 13.37
CA LYS A 94 17.76 -1.54 13.13
C LYS A 94 17.95 -2.50 14.32
N GLU A 95 17.84 -1.98 15.55
CA GLU A 95 17.84 -2.78 16.78
C GLU A 95 16.67 -3.78 16.83
N HIS A 96 15.46 -3.34 16.46
CA HIS A 96 14.29 -4.22 16.43
C HIS A 96 14.42 -5.35 15.39
N LEU A 97 14.90 -5.03 14.18
CA LEU A 97 15.17 -6.03 13.13
C LEU A 97 16.25 -7.00 13.60
N ALA A 98 17.35 -6.50 14.19
CA ALA A 98 18.44 -7.32 14.70
C ALA A 98 18.00 -8.29 15.82
N SER A 99 16.98 -7.92 16.62
CA SER A 99 16.42 -8.75 17.70
C SER A 99 15.42 -9.84 17.23
N ASN A 100 15.02 -9.80 15.95
CA ASN A 100 14.05 -10.74 15.39
C ASN A 100 14.77 -11.90 14.71
N LEU A 101 15.20 -12.90 15.48
CA LEU A 101 16.03 -14.00 15.00
C LEU A 101 15.40 -14.79 13.84
N LYS A 102 14.06 -14.80 13.74
CA LYS A 102 13.33 -15.45 12.65
C LYS A 102 13.53 -14.80 11.29
N LEU A 103 14.10 -13.59 11.19
CA LEU A 103 14.48 -13.04 9.89
C LEU A 103 15.61 -13.86 9.23
N MET A 104 16.34 -14.69 9.99
CA MET A 104 17.38 -15.56 9.44
C MET A 104 16.82 -16.87 8.87
N PRO A 105 17.31 -17.30 7.68
CA PRO A 105 16.99 -18.62 7.15
C PRO A 105 17.33 -19.74 8.13
N GLY A 106 16.39 -20.67 8.31
CA GLY A 106 16.55 -21.84 9.19
C GLY A 106 16.13 -21.62 10.65
N ILE A 107 15.78 -20.37 11.05
CA ILE A 107 15.28 -20.08 12.39
C ILE A 107 13.76 -19.95 12.36
N GLY A 108 13.07 -21.01 12.79
CA GLY A 108 11.63 -20.98 13.08
C GLY A 108 11.33 -20.57 14.51
N PHE A 109 10.05 -20.56 14.88
CA PHE A 109 9.57 -20.17 16.22
C PHE A 109 10.26 -20.95 17.36
N GLN A 110 10.31 -22.28 17.25
CA GLN A 110 10.91 -23.13 18.28
C GLN A 110 12.43 -22.92 18.41
N THR A 111 13.12 -22.75 17.27
CA THR A 111 14.55 -22.46 17.25
C THR A 111 14.85 -21.11 17.87
N GLU A 112 14.06 -20.07 17.56
CA GLU A 112 14.19 -18.75 18.17
C GLU A 112 14.05 -18.81 19.69
N MET A 113 13.05 -19.53 20.21
CA MET A 113 12.85 -19.65 21.67
C MET A 113 14.06 -20.26 22.35
N LYS A 114 14.57 -21.40 21.83
CA LYS A 114 15.78 -22.04 22.38
C LYS A 114 16.99 -21.13 22.31
N LEU A 115 17.19 -20.40 21.22
CA LEU A 115 18.31 -19.46 21.10
C LEU A 115 18.22 -18.35 22.16
N LYS A 116 17.04 -17.77 22.35
CA LYS A 116 16.80 -16.71 23.35
C LYS A 116 16.99 -17.21 24.78
N GLU A 117 16.53 -18.42 25.10
CA GLU A 117 16.78 -19.08 26.40
C GLU A 117 18.28 -19.27 26.68
N ASN A 118 19.08 -19.50 25.63
CA ASN A 118 20.53 -19.63 25.72
C ASN A 118 21.28 -18.28 25.63
N GLY A 119 20.58 -17.14 25.74
CA GLY A 119 21.17 -15.81 25.76
C GLY A 119 21.40 -15.17 24.40
N TYR A 120 21.06 -15.83 23.29
CA TYR A 120 21.13 -15.26 21.95
C TYR A 120 19.87 -14.46 21.66
N ASN A 121 19.92 -13.14 21.82
CA ASN A 121 18.77 -12.26 21.69
C ASN A 121 18.73 -11.52 20.35
N THR A 122 19.89 -11.33 19.74
CA THR A 122 20.09 -10.55 18.52
C THR A 122 20.99 -11.27 17.52
N PHE A 123 21.04 -10.79 16.28
CA PHE A 123 22.01 -11.28 15.29
C PHE A 123 23.46 -11.10 15.76
N TYR A 124 23.76 -10.04 16.52
CA TYR A 124 25.10 -9.80 17.03
C TYR A 124 25.57 -10.90 17.98
N ASP A 125 24.66 -11.44 18.80
CA ASP A 125 24.96 -12.55 19.70
C ASP A 125 25.30 -13.83 18.93
N LEU A 126 24.80 -13.96 17.69
CA LEU A 126 24.99 -15.13 16.85
C LEU A 126 26.26 -15.10 16.02
N LEU A 127 27.05 -14.01 16.04
CA LEU A 127 28.29 -13.88 15.26
C LEU A 127 29.32 -14.99 15.57
N ASN A 128 29.29 -15.55 16.77
CA ASN A 128 30.15 -16.67 17.18
C ASN A 128 29.42 -18.02 17.25
N HIS A 129 28.15 -18.08 16.84
CA HIS A 129 27.36 -19.30 16.93
C HIS A 129 27.77 -20.31 15.84
N PRO A 130 28.06 -21.59 16.19
CA PRO A 130 28.66 -22.57 15.26
C PRO A 130 27.83 -22.81 14.00
N THR A 131 26.51 -22.71 14.10
CA THR A 131 25.58 -22.93 12.97
C THR A 131 25.16 -21.65 12.25
N TYR A 132 25.11 -20.50 12.95
CA TYR A 132 24.37 -19.33 12.48
C TYR A 132 25.23 -18.10 12.21
N ALA A 133 26.51 -18.11 12.60
CA ALA A 133 27.45 -17.00 12.44
C ALA A 133 27.44 -16.37 11.05
N ARG A 134 27.60 -17.20 10.00
CA ARG A 134 27.68 -16.73 8.61
C ARG A 134 26.38 -16.04 8.13
N ASN A 135 25.23 -16.54 8.58
CA ASN A 135 23.94 -15.94 8.24
C ASN A 135 23.72 -14.65 9.03
N ALA A 136 24.15 -14.60 10.29
CA ALA A 136 24.06 -13.42 11.13
C ALA A 136 24.89 -12.26 10.57
N GLU A 137 26.14 -12.52 10.19
CA GLU A 137 27.02 -11.53 9.53
C GLU A 137 26.37 -10.96 8.27
N ARG A 138 25.84 -11.83 7.40
CA ARG A 138 25.18 -11.42 6.17
C ARG A 138 23.92 -10.58 6.42
N MET A 139 23.17 -10.86 7.48
CA MET A 139 21.96 -10.08 7.83
C MET A 139 22.31 -8.74 8.47
N ILE A 140 23.34 -8.70 9.32
CA ILE A 140 23.84 -7.45 9.91
C ILE A 140 24.31 -6.51 8.82
N GLU A 141 25.16 -6.99 7.89
CA GLU A 141 25.64 -6.20 6.76
C GLU A 141 24.47 -5.61 5.94
N LYS A 142 23.42 -6.40 5.72
CA LYS A 142 22.23 -5.96 4.99
C LYS A 142 21.40 -4.93 5.73
N ILE A 143 21.25 -5.06 7.05
CA ILE A 143 20.53 -4.07 7.88
C ILE A 143 21.32 -2.76 7.95
N GLU A 144 22.64 -2.85 8.08
CA GLU A 144 23.49 -1.67 8.14
C GLU A 144 23.50 -0.90 6.82
N LYS A 145 23.56 -1.61 5.68
CA LYS A 145 23.51 -1.03 4.33
C LYS A 145 22.09 -0.69 3.84
N ASP A 146 21.07 -0.82 4.68
CA ASP A 146 19.66 -0.63 4.32
C ASP A 146 19.21 -1.47 3.10
N CYS A 147 19.94 -2.56 2.81
CA CYS A 147 19.70 -3.47 1.68
C CYS A 147 18.55 -4.45 1.94
N PHE A 148 17.99 -4.49 3.16
CA PHE A 148 16.82 -5.30 3.51
C PHE A 148 15.57 -4.95 2.68
N ILE A 149 15.56 -3.78 2.06
CA ILE A 149 14.52 -3.26 1.16
C ILE A 149 14.29 -4.25 0.00
N LYS A 150 15.37 -4.76 -0.61
CA LYS A 150 15.31 -5.80 -1.66
C LYS A 150 14.79 -7.15 -1.16
N GLU A 151 14.72 -7.33 0.15
CA GLU A 151 14.20 -8.52 0.84
C GLU A 151 12.80 -8.30 1.43
N PHE A 152 12.05 -7.28 0.98
CA PHE A 152 10.65 -7.08 1.36
C PHE A 152 9.82 -8.38 1.23
N ASN A 153 10.11 -9.20 0.23
CA ASN A 153 9.48 -10.52 0.06
C ASN A 153 9.78 -11.50 1.21
N LEU A 154 10.98 -11.44 1.81
CA LEU A 154 11.34 -12.19 3.01
C LEU A 154 10.57 -11.67 4.23
N LEU A 155 10.51 -10.34 4.43
CA LEU A 155 9.74 -9.70 5.50
C LEU A 155 8.24 -10.01 5.41
N LYS A 156 7.70 -10.03 4.20
CA LYS A 156 6.33 -10.42 3.89
C LYS A 156 6.03 -11.86 4.30
N HIS A 157 6.97 -12.79 4.07
CA HIS A 157 6.82 -14.17 4.53
C HIS A 157 6.72 -14.25 6.06
N LEU A 158 7.46 -13.39 6.76
CA LEU A 158 7.54 -13.40 8.22
C LEU A 158 6.32 -12.80 8.90
N ASN A 159 5.56 -11.94 8.22
CA ASN A 159 4.27 -11.44 8.69
C ASN A 159 3.24 -12.56 8.99
N LYS A 160 3.46 -13.79 8.49
CA LYS A 160 2.63 -14.97 8.83
C LYS A 160 2.76 -15.38 10.30
N TYR A 161 3.85 -15.02 10.97
CA TYR A 161 4.10 -15.40 12.36
C TYR A 161 3.58 -14.32 13.33
N PRO A 162 2.84 -14.68 14.40
CA PRO A 162 2.24 -13.72 15.34
C PRO A 162 3.23 -12.72 15.94
N ASN A 163 4.44 -13.18 16.28
CA ASN A 163 5.49 -12.36 16.90
C ASN A 163 6.30 -11.52 15.89
N SER A 164 5.96 -11.59 14.61
CA SER A 164 6.58 -10.82 13.52
C SER A 164 5.52 -10.07 12.70
N ARG A 165 4.34 -9.81 13.30
CA ARG A 165 3.30 -9.00 12.67
C ARG A 165 3.82 -7.57 12.46
N ASN A 166 3.46 -7.00 11.31
CA ASN A 166 3.83 -5.64 10.91
C ASN A 166 5.34 -5.41 10.71
N SER A 167 6.15 -6.46 10.57
CA SER A 167 7.58 -6.34 10.25
C SER A 167 7.80 -5.55 8.96
N THR A 168 6.88 -5.68 8.00
CA THR A 168 6.88 -4.84 6.80
C THR A 168 6.71 -3.37 7.16
N LEU A 169 5.68 -2.97 7.91
CA LEU A 169 5.46 -1.54 8.23
C LEU A 169 6.64 -0.93 8.99
N ARG A 170 7.26 -1.72 9.86
CA ARG A 170 8.48 -1.32 10.57
C ARG A 170 9.66 -1.11 9.61
N ALA A 171 9.82 -1.98 8.63
CA ALA A 171 10.85 -1.83 7.60
C ALA A 171 10.61 -0.59 6.71
N LEU A 172 9.35 -0.25 6.41
CA LEU A 172 9.00 0.99 5.70
C LEU A 172 9.42 2.23 6.49
N SER A 173 9.24 2.21 7.83
CA SER A 173 9.63 3.34 8.69
C SER A 173 11.14 3.55 8.83
N SER A 174 11.99 2.62 8.38
CA SER A 174 13.44 2.80 8.32
C SER A 174 13.92 3.43 7.02
N LEU A 175 13.02 3.68 6.06
CA LEU A 175 13.37 4.24 4.77
C LEU A 175 13.34 5.75 4.85
N ASP A 176 14.12 6.40 3.99
CA ASP A 176 13.94 7.83 3.77
C ASP A 176 12.51 8.07 3.25
N PRO A 177 11.67 8.82 3.97
CA PRO A 177 10.30 9.08 3.53
C PRO A 177 10.22 9.79 2.17
N PHE A 178 11.27 10.50 1.75
CA PHE A 178 11.32 11.17 0.45
C PHE A 178 11.45 10.20 -0.73
N ASN A 179 11.89 8.97 -0.47
CA ASN A 179 11.99 7.92 -1.47
C ASN A 179 10.66 7.18 -1.68
N LEU A 180 9.66 7.39 -0.80
CA LEU A 180 8.38 6.71 -0.89
C LEU A 180 7.51 7.31 -2.00
N LYS A 181 7.08 6.46 -2.93
CA LYS A 181 6.21 6.81 -4.06
C LYS A 181 4.86 6.12 -3.87
N PHE A 182 3.90 6.84 -3.29
CA PHE A 182 2.54 6.32 -3.11
C PHE A 182 1.81 6.41 -4.45
N MET A 183 1.33 5.32 -5.00
CA MET A 183 0.74 5.33 -6.34
C MET A 183 -0.48 4.43 -6.44
N ASP A 184 -1.39 4.82 -7.34
CA ASP A 184 -2.60 4.10 -7.70
C ASP A 184 -3.00 4.40 -9.16
N ILE A 185 -3.65 3.45 -9.83
CA ILE A 185 -4.17 3.65 -11.20
C ILE A 185 -5.67 3.41 -11.30
N GLU A 186 -6.32 4.16 -12.18
CA GLU A 186 -7.66 3.87 -12.68
C GLU A 186 -7.61 3.45 -14.14
N THR A 187 -8.41 2.46 -14.50
CA THR A 187 -8.40 1.85 -15.84
C THR A 187 -9.82 1.66 -16.36
N LEU A 188 -10.00 1.60 -17.68
CA LEU A 188 -11.31 1.30 -18.29
C LEU A 188 -11.71 -0.19 -18.21
N GLY A 189 -10.91 -1.03 -17.56
CA GLY A 189 -11.17 -2.45 -17.46
C GLY A 189 -9.99 -3.23 -16.89
N LEU A 190 -10.25 -4.46 -16.49
CA LEU A 190 -9.31 -5.30 -15.75
C LEU A 190 -8.13 -5.82 -16.59
N SER A 191 -8.19 -5.72 -17.91
CA SER A 191 -7.11 -6.16 -18.81
C SER A 191 -7.16 -5.44 -20.16
N ASN A 192 -5.98 -5.21 -20.76
CA ASN A 192 -5.80 -4.58 -22.08
C ASN A 192 -6.53 -3.24 -22.30
N ALA A 193 -6.96 -2.58 -21.22
CA ALA A 193 -7.59 -1.28 -21.26
C ALA A 193 -6.55 -0.16 -21.11
N ALA A 194 -6.93 1.06 -21.46
CA ALA A 194 -6.11 2.24 -21.22
C ALA A 194 -6.12 2.60 -19.72
N ILE A 195 -4.99 3.10 -19.22
CA ILE A 195 -4.92 3.82 -17.94
C ILE A 195 -5.57 5.18 -18.14
N ILE A 196 -6.64 5.47 -17.41
CA ILE A 196 -7.34 6.75 -17.49
C ILE A 196 -6.85 7.77 -16.48
N LEU A 197 -6.37 7.30 -15.34
CA LEU A 197 -5.80 8.14 -14.31
C LEU A 197 -4.62 7.41 -13.69
N LEU A 198 -3.50 8.10 -13.55
CA LEU A 198 -2.33 7.59 -12.85
C LEU A 198 -1.95 8.61 -11.78
N GLY A 199 -2.13 8.22 -10.52
CA GLY A 199 -1.80 9.05 -9.37
C GLY A 199 -0.46 8.65 -8.77
N ILE A 200 0.32 9.66 -8.39
CA ILE A 200 1.49 9.50 -7.53
C ILE A 200 1.49 10.59 -6.47
N ALA A 201 1.78 10.23 -5.22
CA ALA A 201 1.99 11.14 -4.12
C ALA A 201 3.38 10.92 -3.51
N GLU A 202 4.05 12.03 -3.24
CA GLU A 202 5.43 12.07 -2.77
C GLU A 202 5.53 13.00 -1.56
N ILE A 203 6.32 12.61 -0.57
CA ILE A 203 6.67 13.51 0.53
C ILE A 203 7.78 14.44 0.03
N LYS A 204 7.57 15.75 0.15
CA LYS A 204 8.55 16.79 -0.22
C LYS A 204 8.70 17.76 0.93
N GLY A 205 9.75 17.59 1.73
CA GLY A 205 9.97 18.40 2.93
C GLY A 205 8.82 18.25 3.94
N ASN A 206 8.03 19.32 4.11
CA ASN A 206 6.92 19.39 5.07
C ASN A 206 5.52 19.32 4.41
N TYR A 207 5.43 18.87 3.15
CA TYR A 207 4.17 18.65 2.46
C TYR A 207 4.18 17.32 1.71
N ILE A 208 2.99 16.81 1.42
CA ILE A 208 2.77 15.75 0.44
C ILE A 208 2.32 16.42 -0.85
N GLU A 209 3.02 16.15 -1.95
CA GLU A 209 2.60 16.56 -3.28
C GLU A 209 1.99 15.37 -4.00
N SER A 210 0.74 15.49 -4.42
CA SER A 210 0.13 14.51 -5.32
C SER A 210 0.05 15.07 -6.73
N ASN A 211 0.41 14.23 -7.69
CA ASN A 211 0.36 14.48 -9.11
C ASN A 211 -0.53 13.40 -9.73
N GLN A 212 -1.59 13.81 -10.40
CA GLN A 212 -2.51 12.92 -11.11
C GLN A 212 -2.41 13.22 -12.60
N TYR A 213 -2.17 12.18 -13.39
CA TYR A 213 -2.10 12.27 -14.85
C TYR A 213 -3.37 11.69 -15.45
N LEU A 214 -4.17 12.52 -16.11
CA LEU A 214 -5.49 12.16 -16.63
C LEU A 214 -5.44 12.01 -18.15
N LEU A 215 -5.98 10.91 -18.64
CA LEU A 215 -6.13 10.62 -20.06
C LEU A 215 -7.35 11.36 -20.63
N ARG A 216 -7.14 12.39 -21.45
CA ARG A 216 -8.25 13.09 -22.15
C ARG A 216 -8.55 12.45 -23.50
N LYS A 217 -7.49 11.99 -24.17
CA LYS A 217 -7.54 11.27 -25.44
C LYS A 217 -6.63 10.05 -25.38
N LYS A 218 -6.97 8.99 -26.12
CA LYS A 218 -6.24 7.71 -26.03
C LYS A 218 -4.77 7.82 -26.44
N GLU A 219 -4.46 8.76 -27.32
CA GLU A 219 -3.13 9.01 -27.84
C GLU A 219 -2.19 9.63 -26.78
N GLU A 220 -2.74 10.14 -25.68
CA GLU A 220 -1.99 10.76 -24.56
C GLU A 220 -1.44 9.71 -23.57
N GLU A 221 -1.86 8.45 -23.65
CA GLU A 221 -1.48 7.42 -22.67
C GLU A 221 0.04 7.20 -22.57
N PRO A 222 0.81 7.20 -23.68
CA PRO A 222 2.28 7.16 -23.61
C PRO A 222 2.87 8.33 -22.80
N ALA A 223 2.38 9.55 -23.04
CA ALA A 223 2.83 10.74 -22.33
C ALA A 223 2.45 10.69 -20.84
N LEU A 224 1.27 10.16 -20.51
CA LEU A 224 0.82 9.91 -19.15
C LEU A 224 1.74 8.94 -18.41
N ILE A 225 2.09 7.79 -19.03
CA ILE A 225 2.98 6.79 -18.43
C ILE A 225 4.38 7.36 -18.23
N GLU A 226 4.94 8.02 -19.23
CA GLU A 226 6.26 8.65 -19.14
C GLU A 226 6.32 9.71 -18.04
N SER A 227 5.26 10.51 -17.93
CA SER A 227 5.19 11.54 -16.88
C SER A 227 5.20 10.93 -15.48
N TYR A 228 4.59 9.76 -15.28
CA TYR A 228 4.73 9.00 -14.04
C TYR A 228 6.15 8.46 -13.85
N LEU A 229 6.73 7.82 -14.87
CA LEU A 229 8.07 7.24 -14.79
C LEU A 229 9.15 8.28 -14.47
N SER A 230 8.96 9.54 -14.88
CA SER A 230 9.85 10.65 -14.53
C SER A 230 10.00 10.94 -13.03
N HIS A 231 9.10 10.40 -12.19
CA HIS A 231 9.20 10.47 -10.72
C HIS A 231 10.01 9.32 -10.10
N ILE A 232 10.32 8.30 -10.89
CA ILE A 232 10.89 7.04 -10.40
C ILE A 232 12.38 6.99 -10.73
N ASP A 233 13.17 6.74 -9.69
CA ASP A 233 14.61 6.55 -9.76
C ASP A 233 15.02 5.25 -9.03
N GLU A 234 16.32 4.95 -9.01
CA GLU A 234 16.84 3.74 -8.36
C GLU A 234 16.58 3.69 -6.83
N ALA A 235 16.41 4.86 -6.19
CA ALA A 235 16.18 4.96 -4.76
C ALA A 235 14.69 4.82 -4.39
N SER A 236 13.80 4.96 -5.36
CA SER A 236 12.36 4.98 -5.17
C SER A 236 11.82 3.69 -4.55
N VAL A 237 10.76 3.82 -3.77
CA VAL A 237 10.05 2.69 -3.15
C VAL A 237 8.57 2.85 -3.45
N HIS A 238 8.03 1.94 -4.25
CA HIS A 238 6.61 1.94 -4.59
C HIS A 238 5.78 1.57 -3.37
N VAL A 239 4.77 2.36 -3.05
CA VAL A 239 3.79 2.08 -2.00
C VAL A 239 2.40 2.05 -2.63
N THR A 240 1.73 0.90 -2.59
CA THR A 240 0.43 0.70 -3.26
C THR A 240 -0.52 -0.07 -2.34
N TYR A 241 -1.80 -0.14 -2.71
CA TYR A 241 -2.74 -1.10 -2.12
C TYR A 241 -3.14 -2.17 -3.15
N ASN A 242 -2.68 -3.41 -2.97
CA ASN A 242 -2.81 -4.54 -3.92
C ASN A 242 -2.12 -4.34 -5.27
N GLY A 243 -1.36 -3.27 -5.46
CA GLY A 243 -0.77 -2.93 -6.76
C GLY A 243 0.38 -3.84 -7.20
N ALA A 244 0.91 -4.68 -6.32
CA ALA A 244 1.89 -5.69 -6.71
C ALA A 244 1.28 -6.73 -7.67
N LYS A 245 -0.04 -6.92 -7.61
CA LYS A 245 -0.77 -7.85 -8.46
C LYS A 245 -1.50 -7.17 -9.61
N PHE A 246 -1.70 -5.86 -9.54
CA PHE A 246 -2.53 -5.13 -10.49
C PHE A 246 -1.75 -3.95 -11.10
N ASP A 247 -1.60 -2.85 -10.37
CA ASP A 247 -1.07 -1.58 -10.85
C ASP A 247 0.28 -1.70 -11.56
N ILE A 248 1.29 -2.25 -10.89
CA ILE A 248 2.66 -2.32 -11.44
C ILE A 248 2.71 -3.23 -12.69
N PRO A 249 2.18 -4.47 -12.66
CA PRO A 249 2.05 -5.28 -13.88
C PRO A 249 1.28 -4.58 -15.01
N PHE A 250 0.23 -3.83 -14.68
CA PHE A 250 -0.60 -3.12 -15.67
C PHE A 250 0.21 -2.01 -16.34
N ILE A 251 0.88 -1.15 -15.56
CA ILE A 251 1.77 -0.09 -16.08
C ILE A 251 2.88 -0.69 -16.95
N LYS A 252 3.57 -1.74 -16.49
CA LYS A 252 4.61 -2.44 -17.28
C LYS A 252 4.06 -2.94 -18.63
N ASN A 253 2.87 -3.54 -18.63
CA ASN A 253 2.27 -4.05 -19.86
C ASN A 253 1.88 -2.91 -20.83
N ARG A 254 1.33 -1.80 -20.33
CA ARG A 254 1.00 -0.63 -21.16
C ARG A 254 2.27 0.06 -21.68
N ALA A 255 3.29 0.26 -20.86
CA ALA A 255 4.57 0.81 -21.28
C ALA A 255 5.21 -0.03 -22.40
N ARG A 256 5.18 -1.36 -22.27
CA ARG A 256 5.67 -2.30 -23.29
C ARG A 256 4.92 -2.17 -24.63
N LEU A 257 3.60 -1.97 -24.61
CA LEU A 257 2.81 -1.75 -25.83
C LEU A 257 3.34 -0.55 -26.63
N TYR A 258 3.73 0.50 -25.93
CA TYR A 258 4.24 1.75 -26.51
C TYR A 258 5.77 1.78 -26.67
N ARG A 259 6.47 0.68 -26.31
CA ARG A 259 7.94 0.58 -26.33
C ARG A 259 8.62 1.67 -25.47
N ILE A 260 7.97 2.03 -24.37
CA ILE A 260 8.53 2.93 -23.36
C ILE A 260 9.45 2.10 -22.47
N ASP A 261 10.66 2.60 -22.22
CA ASP A 261 11.56 1.97 -21.25
C ASP A 261 10.98 2.13 -19.85
N CYS A 262 10.80 1.01 -19.16
CA CYS A 262 10.01 0.97 -17.93
C CYS A 262 10.69 0.03 -16.94
N ASP A 263 11.66 0.59 -16.23
CA ASP A 263 12.26 -0.07 -15.08
C ASP A 263 11.44 0.23 -13.82
N LEU A 264 10.49 -0.65 -13.55
CA LEU A 264 9.74 -0.69 -12.29
C LEU A 264 10.16 -1.91 -11.46
N GLU A 265 11.47 -2.19 -11.38
CA GLU A 265 12.05 -3.23 -10.51
C GLU A 265 12.41 -2.71 -9.11
N GLN A 266 12.09 -1.44 -8.82
CA GLN A 266 12.30 -0.90 -7.47
C GLN A 266 11.49 -1.66 -6.43
N THR A 267 11.86 -1.46 -5.17
CA THR A 267 11.18 -2.17 -4.09
C THR A 267 9.73 -1.75 -3.96
N HIS A 268 8.89 -2.74 -3.74
CA HIS A 268 7.45 -2.57 -3.72
C HIS A 268 6.87 -2.96 -2.37
N PHE A 269 6.31 -1.96 -1.69
CA PHE A 269 5.58 -2.09 -0.46
C PHE A 269 4.07 -2.10 -0.69
N ASP A 270 3.48 -3.29 -0.66
CA ASP A 270 2.04 -3.45 -0.82
C ASP A 270 1.31 -3.46 0.53
N LEU A 271 0.46 -2.46 0.75
CA LEU A 271 -0.28 -2.20 1.97
C LEU A 271 -1.39 -3.23 2.23
N ILE A 272 -1.78 -4.05 1.25
CA ILE A 272 -2.82 -5.08 1.46
C ILE A 272 -2.41 -6.10 2.54
N TYR A 273 -1.12 -6.42 2.66
CA TYR A 273 -0.62 -7.40 3.62
C TYR A 273 -0.72 -6.90 5.07
N PRO A 274 -0.18 -5.72 5.45
CA PRO A 274 -0.38 -5.20 6.78
C PRO A 274 -1.85 -4.84 7.06
N ALA A 275 -2.61 -4.36 6.07
CA ALA A 275 -4.04 -4.08 6.25
C ALA A 275 -4.82 -5.35 6.63
N ARG A 276 -4.65 -6.44 5.88
CA ARG A 276 -5.28 -7.74 6.21
C ARG A 276 -4.90 -8.21 7.60
N ASN A 277 -3.63 -8.08 7.99
CA ASN A 277 -3.19 -8.48 9.33
C ASN A 277 -3.80 -7.64 10.46
N LEU A 278 -4.02 -6.35 10.22
CA LEU A 278 -4.61 -5.44 11.20
C LEU A 278 -6.12 -5.71 11.39
N TRP A 279 -6.81 -6.06 10.30
CA TRP A 279 -8.28 -6.14 10.28
C TRP A 279 -8.85 -7.55 10.27
N LYS A 280 -8.02 -8.60 10.09
CA LYS A 280 -8.47 -10.00 9.99
C LYS A 280 -9.41 -10.48 11.11
N ASP A 281 -9.26 -9.94 12.32
CA ASP A 281 -10.02 -10.35 13.50
C ASP A 281 -11.24 -9.43 13.72
N LYS A 282 -11.43 -8.42 12.87
CA LYS A 282 -12.45 -7.36 12.99
C LYS A 282 -13.40 -7.29 11.80
N LEU A 283 -12.95 -7.64 10.60
CA LEU A 283 -13.74 -7.61 9.37
C LEU A 283 -14.02 -9.03 8.87
N PRO A 284 -15.21 -9.30 8.33
CA PRO A 284 -15.48 -10.56 7.66
C PRO A 284 -14.56 -10.72 6.44
N ASN A 285 -14.18 -11.97 6.14
CA ASN A 285 -13.42 -12.31 4.94
C ASN A 285 -14.23 -12.12 3.67
#